data_AF-A0A352AM66-F1
#
_entry.id   AF-A0A352AM66-F1
#
_cell.length_a   1.000
_cell.length_b   1.000
_cell.length_c   1.000
_cell.angle_alpha   90.00
_cell.angle_beta   90.00
_cell.angle_gamma   90.00
#
_symmetry.space_group_name_H-M   'P 1'
#
loop_
_entity.id
_entity.type
_entity.pdbx_description
1 polymer ?
#
loop_
_entity_poly.entity_id
_entity_poly.type
_entity_poly.pdbx_seq_one_letter_code
_entity_poly.pdbx_strand_id
1 'polypeptide(L)'
;MQGVSTLRIEQEMNGNSSEYLKYLPATLQSDDFIERFLLAFETILTGQSFLAETNPGIIKSYESNPPGIEAVIEAAYTYFNPDLTPEEFLPWLASWVALSLRDDWPPATKRE
;
A
#
# COMPACT_ATOMS: atom_id res chain seq x y z
N MET A 1 -39.63 9.48 3.21
CA MET A 1 -38.64 9.20 2.15
C MET A 1 -37.28 8.96 2.81
N GLN A 2 -37.07 7.78 3.37
CA GLN A 2 -35.78 7.28 3.85
C GLN A 2 -35.87 5.76 3.72
N GLY A 3 -34.98 5.12 2.95
CA GLY A 3 -35.05 3.68 2.74
C GLY A 3 -34.17 3.11 1.63
N VAL A 4 -33.18 3.85 1.10
CA VAL A 4 -32.37 3.38 -0.05
C VAL A 4 -30.87 3.29 0.27
N SER A 5 -30.42 3.67 1.47
CA SER A 5 -28.99 3.74 1.79
C SER A 5 -28.42 2.53 2.55
N THR A 6 -29.25 1.58 2.99
CA THR A 6 -28.76 0.43 3.80
C THR A 6 -28.45 -0.81 2.95
N LEU A 7 -28.96 -0.92 1.72
CA LEU A 7 -28.89 -2.16 0.93
C LEU A 7 -27.67 -2.28 0.00
N ARG A 8 -26.84 -1.24 -0.11
CA ARG A 8 -25.69 -1.25 -1.04
C ARG A 8 -24.42 -1.89 -0.45
N ILE A 9 -24.35 -2.04 0.87
CA ILE A 9 -23.17 -2.63 1.53
C ILE A 9 -23.25 -4.17 1.59
N GLU A 10 -24.45 -4.77 1.51
CA GLU A 10 -24.62 -6.23 1.63
C GLU A 10 -24.48 -6.99 0.30
N GLN A 11 -24.41 -6.32 -0.85
CA GLN A 11 -24.50 -6.95 -2.18
C GLN A 11 -23.19 -7.00 -2.97
N GLU A 12 -22.06 -6.52 -2.44
CA GLU A 12 -20.75 -6.55 -3.11
C GLU A 12 -19.76 -7.57 -2.50
N MET A 13 -20.27 -8.50 -1.68
CA MET A 13 -19.51 -9.63 -1.10
C MET A 13 -19.96 -11.00 -1.63
N ASN A 14 -20.77 -11.04 -2.69
CA ASN A 14 -21.32 -12.28 -3.21
C ASN A 14 -20.69 -12.62 -4.57
N GLY A 15 -19.59 -13.39 -4.57
CA GLY A 15 -19.15 -14.13 -5.77
C GLY A 15 -17.66 -14.15 -6.12
N ASN A 16 -16.77 -13.48 -5.38
CA ASN A 16 -15.34 -13.56 -5.67
C ASN A 16 -14.66 -14.54 -4.71
N SER A 17 -14.28 -15.70 -5.24
CA SER A 17 -13.36 -16.60 -4.54
C SER A 17 -11.99 -15.99 -4.46
N SER A 18 -11.31 -16.16 -3.33
CA SER A 18 -9.95 -15.65 -3.18
C SER A 18 -9.01 -16.37 -4.15
N GLU A 19 -8.25 -15.58 -4.92
CA GLU A 19 -7.21 -16.10 -5.81
C GLU A 19 -6.10 -16.82 -5.05
N TYR A 20 -5.98 -16.59 -3.73
CA TYR A 20 -4.94 -17.18 -2.90
C TYR A 20 -5.24 -18.63 -2.52
N LEU A 21 -6.48 -19.12 -2.69
CA LEU A 21 -6.82 -20.52 -2.45
C LEU A 21 -5.99 -21.48 -3.31
N LYS A 22 -5.62 -21.08 -4.53
CA LYS A 22 -4.82 -21.92 -5.46
C LYS A 22 -3.42 -22.27 -4.93
N TYR A 23 -2.92 -21.52 -3.95
CA TYR A 23 -1.61 -21.74 -3.35
C TYR A 23 -1.65 -22.62 -2.10
N LEU A 24 -2.84 -23.00 -1.61
CA LEU A 24 -2.98 -23.86 -0.45
C LEU A 24 -3.02 -25.35 -0.82
N PRO A 25 -2.67 -26.26 0.12
CA PRO A 25 -2.91 -27.69 -0.03
C PRO A 25 -4.38 -28.00 -0.33
N ALA A 26 -4.63 -29.04 -1.15
CA ALA A 26 -5.98 -29.40 -1.62
C ALA A 26 -7.02 -29.61 -0.52
N THR A 27 -6.61 -30.03 0.69
CA THR A 27 -7.50 -30.22 1.85
C THR A 27 -8.08 -28.91 2.40
N LEU A 28 -7.48 -27.76 2.08
CA LEU A 28 -7.88 -26.44 2.56
C LEU A 28 -8.54 -25.58 1.47
N GLN A 29 -8.54 -26.02 0.20
CA GLN A 29 -9.08 -25.24 -0.92
C GLN A 29 -10.61 -25.18 -0.94
N SER A 30 -11.28 -26.16 -0.33
CA SER A 30 -12.75 -26.30 -0.31
C SER A 30 -13.39 -25.76 0.98
N ASP A 31 -12.62 -25.07 1.83
CA ASP A 31 -13.09 -24.60 3.13
C ASP A 31 -13.60 -23.16 3.05
N ASP A 32 -14.90 -22.99 3.24
CA ASP A 32 -15.62 -21.71 3.25
C ASP A 32 -15.03 -20.66 4.23
N PHE A 33 -14.52 -21.09 5.38
CA PHE A 33 -13.90 -20.18 6.34
C PHE A 33 -12.56 -19.69 5.82
N ILE A 34 -11.73 -20.60 5.27
CA ILE A 34 -10.44 -20.24 4.67
C ILE A 34 -10.63 -19.27 3.52
N GLU A 35 -11.61 -19.47 2.65
CA GLU A 35 -11.93 -18.55 1.55
C GLU A 35 -12.20 -17.13 2.06
N ARG A 36 -13.12 -16.98 3.02
CA ARG A 36 -13.43 -15.66 3.62
C ARG A 36 -12.27 -15.06 4.38
N PHE A 37 -11.49 -15.89 5.06
CA PHE A 37 -10.28 -15.47 5.77
C PHE A 37 -9.26 -14.89 4.79
N LEU A 38 -8.98 -15.58 3.69
CA LEU A 38 -8.03 -15.15 2.67
C LEU A 38 -8.49 -13.90 1.93
N LEU A 39 -9.80 -13.70 1.69
CA LEU A 39 -10.30 -12.48 1.07
C LEU A 39 -9.90 -11.21 1.84
N ALA A 40 -9.88 -11.25 3.17
CA ALA A 40 -9.40 -10.13 3.97
C ALA A 40 -7.90 -9.86 3.74
N PHE A 41 -7.08 -10.90 3.64
CA PHE A 41 -5.65 -10.77 3.34
C PHE A 41 -5.39 -10.33 1.91
N GLU A 42 -6.11 -10.87 0.93
CA GLU A 42 -6.01 -10.46 -0.47
C GLU A 42 -6.35 -8.97 -0.63
N THR A 43 -7.35 -8.50 0.10
CA THR A 43 -7.69 -7.08 0.20
C THR A 43 -6.54 -6.25 0.79
N ILE A 44 -5.88 -6.71 1.84
CA ILE A 44 -4.77 -5.98 2.49
C ILE A 44 -3.49 -6.01 1.63
N LEU A 45 -3.14 -7.17 1.07
CA LEU A 45 -1.90 -7.37 0.34
C LEU A 45 -1.96 -6.73 -1.05
N THR A 46 -3.08 -6.91 -1.75
CA THR A 46 -3.25 -6.43 -3.14
C THR A 46 -3.84 -5.02 -3.17
N GLY A 47 -4.75 -4.70 -2.24
CA GLY A 47 -5.47 -3.42 -2.22
C GLY A 47 -6.43 -3.23 -3.39
N GLN A 48 -7.52 -2.48 -3.21
CA GLN A 48 -8.35 -2.00 -4.34
C GLN A 48 -7.90 -0.62 -4.86
N SER A 49 -6.96 0.05 -4.20
CA SER A 49 -6.42 1.36 -4.59
C SER A 49 -5.03 1.23 -5.22
N PHE A 50 -4.93 1.73 -6.46
CA PHE A 50 -3.65 1.99 -7.12
C PHE A 50 -3.00 3.24 -6.50
N LEU A 51 -1.69 3.19 -6.24
CA LEU A 51 -0.93 4.38 -5.87
C LEU A 51 -0.94 5.34 -7.07
N ALA A 52 -1.46 6.55 -6.89
CA ALA A 52 -1.28 7.59 -7.89
C ALA A 52 0.23 7.83 -8.08
N GLU A 53 0.71 7.62 -9.31
CA GLU A 53 2.12 7.69 -9.73
C GLU A 53 2.87 8.97 -9.31
N THR A 54 2.15 9.98 -8.79
CA THR A 54 2.65 11.34 -8.58
C THR A 54 3.21 11.62 -7.19
N ASN A 55 3.09 10.74 -6.18
CA ASN A 55 3.78 10.96 -4.89
C ASN A 55 3.96 9.67 -4.05
N PRO A 56 4.83 8.74 -4.45
CA PRO A 56 5.05 7.48 -3.74
C PRO A 56 5.68 7.62 -2.34
N GLY A 57 6.22 8.80 -2.01
CA GLY A 57 7.11 8.96 -0.88
C GLY A 57 6.43 8.99 0.50
N ILE A 58 5.12 9.19 0.61
CA ILE A 58 4.44 9.09 1.91
C ILE A 58 3.16 8.29 1.74
N ILE A 59 3.27 6.98 2.00
CA ILE A 59 2.09 6.13 2.16
C ILE A 59 1.45 6.49 3.50
N LYS A 60 0.44 7.36 3.43
CA LYS A 60 -0.28 7.83 4.61
C LYS A 60 -1.27 6.76 5.03
N SER A 61 -0.95 6.06 6.11
CA SER A 61 -1.76 4.97 6.69
C SER A 61 -3.16 5.40 7.18
N TYR A 62 -3.49 6.70 7.13
CA TYR A 62 -4.78 7.26 7.57
C TYR A 62 -5.72 7.62 6.41
N GLU A 63 -5.33 7.38 5.16
CA GLU A 63 -6.24 7.56 4.02
C GLU A 63 -7.35 6.52 4.06
N SER A 64 -8.57 6.89 3.66
CA SER A 64 -9.76 6.01 3.76
C SER A 64 -9.69 4.77 2.87
N ASN A 65 -8.66 4.63 2.04
CA ASN A 65 -8.38 3.45 1.22
C ASN A 65 -6.86 3.32 0.96
N PRO A 66 -6.06 2.85 1.95
CA PRO A 66 -4.63 2.74 1.79
C PRO A 66 -4.27 1.75 0.67
N PRO A 67 -3.17 1.97 -0.06
CA PRO A 67 -2.70 1.05 -1.09
C PRO A 67 -2.39 -0.33 -0.51
N GLY A 68 -2.49 -1.36 -1.35
CA GLY A 68 -2.04 -2.70 -1.00
C GLY A 68 -0.53 -2.74 -0.68
N ILE A 69 -0.12 -3.74 0.11
CA ILE A 69 1.30 -3.95 0.44
C ILE A 69 2.15 -4.17 -0.82
N GLU A 70 1.62 -4.77 -1.89
CA GLU A 70 2.36 -4.91 -3.15
C GLU A 70 2.74 -3.56 -3.76
N ALA A 71 1.78 -2.63 -3.82
CA ALA A 71 2.03 -1.27 -4.29
C ALA A 71 3.00 -0.51 -3.36
N VAL A 72 2.93 -0.76 -2.05
CA VAL A 72 3.90 -0.22 -1.07
C VAL A 72 5.32 -0.70 -1.39
N ILE A 73 5.49 -2.00 -1.66
CA ILE A 73 6.78 -2.60 -2.00
C ILE A 73 7.27 -2.06 -3.34
N GLU A 74 6.40 -1.94 -4.34
CA GLU A 74 6.75 -1.37 -5.64
C GLU A 74 7.21 0.08 -5.52
N ALA A 75 6.64 0.86 -4.60
CA ALA A 75 7.06 2.23 -4.33
C ALA A 75 8.36 2.35 -3.51
N ALA A 76 8.86 1.27 -2.89
CA ALA A 76 9.96 1.35 -1.94
C ALA A 76 11.25 1.96 -2.52
N TYR A 77 11.50 1.82 -3.83
CA TYR A 77 12.68 2.40 -4.48
C TYR A 77 12.71 3.93 -4.40
N THR A 78 11.56 4.60 -4.21
CA THR A 78 11.51 6.07 -4.21
C THR A 78 12.16 6.67 -2.98
N TYR A 79 12.29 5.92 -1.88
CA TYR A 79 13.03 6.35 -0.69
C TYR A 79 14.55 6.31 -0.89
N PHE A 80 15.04 5.56 -1.86
CA PHE A 80 16.47 5.44 -2.17
C PHE A 80 16.92 6.36 -3.31
N ASN A 81 15.97 6.97 -4.04
CA ASN A 81 16.27 7.96 -5.06
C ASN A 81 16.18 9.37 -4.46
N PRO A 82 17.27 10.16 -4.38
CA PRO A 82 17.24 11.51 -3.80
C PRO A 82 16.25 12.44 -4.51
N ASP A 83 16.02 12.27 -5.82
CA ASP A 83 15.08 13.09 -6.58
C ASP A 83 13.61 12.81 -6.25
N LEU A 84 13.30 11.57 -5.83
CA LEU A 84 11.93 11.11 -5.59
C LEU A 84 11.57 11.04 -4.10
N THR A 85 12.58 10.93 -3.22
CA THR A 85 12.34 10.77 -1.80
C THR A 85 11.72 12.06 -1.21
N PRO A 86 10.77 11.94 -0.26
CA PRO A 86 10.30 13.09 0.50
C PRO A 86 11.45 13.79 1.20
N GLU A 87 11.31 15.11 1.36
CA GLU A 87 12.33 15.95 1.98
C GLU A 87 12.66 15.52 3.42
N GLU A 88 11.65 15.11 4.19
CA GLU A 88 11.79 14.60 5.55
C GLU A 88 12.65 13.32 5.66
N PHE A 89 12.79 12.56 4.57
CA PHE A 89 13.62 11.36 4.50
C PHE A 89 15.05 11.60 3.98
N LEU A 90 15.37 12.80 3.47
CA LEU A 90 16.72 13.12 3.00
C LEU A 90 17.80 12.93 4.07
N PRO A 91 17.61 13.35 5.34
CA PRO A 91 18.59 13.09 6.39
C PRO A 91 18.81 11.59 6.65
N TRP A 92 17.75 10.78 6.57
CA TRP A 92 17.85 9.34 6.68
C TRP A 92 18.67 8.75 5.52
N LEU A 93 18.37 9.13 4.28
CA LEU A 93 19.11 8.66 3.09
C LEU A 93 20.59 9.07 3.15
N ALA A 94 20.88 10.30 3.57
CA ALA A 94 22.25 10.79 3.74
C ALA A 94 23.06 9.96 4.74
N SER A 95 22.42 9.44 5.79
CA SER A 95 23.07 8.56 6.77
C SER A 95 23.58 7.24 6.16
N TRP A 96 22.90 6.72 5.13
CA TRP A 96 23.30 5.49 4.42
C TRP A 96 24.55 5.67 3.56
N VAL A 97 24.71 6.86 2.99
CA VAL A 97 25.87 7.22 2.16
C VAL A 97 26.96 7.96 2.95
N ALA A 98 26.84 8.02 4.28
CA ALA A 98 27.74 8.74 5.18
C ALA A 98 27.93 10.23 4.80
N LEU A 99 26.90 10.87 4.25
CA LEU A 99 26.87 12.29 3.92
C LEU A 99 26.30 13.10 5.09
N SER A 100 26.92 14.23 5.40
CA SER A 100 26.41 15.18 6.39
C SER A 100 25.71 16.33 5.69
N LEU A 101 24.37 16.38 5.79
CA LEU A 101 23.56 17.47 5.25
C LEU A 101 23.48 18.60 6.28
N ARG A 102 23.64 19.85 5.82
CA ARG A 102 23.36 21.02 6.67
C ARG A 102 21.88 21.36 6.64
N ASP A 103 21.32 21.75 7.78
CA ASP A 103 19.89 22.05 7.90
C ASP A 103 19.46 23.24 7.06
N ASP A 104 20.35 24.24 6.90
CA ASP A 104 20.13 25.48 6.16
C ASP A 104 20.20 25.32 4.63
N TRP A 105 20.53 24.12 4.13
CA TRP A 105 20.55 23.87 2.70
C TRP A 105 19.17 23.80 2.08
N PRO A 106 18.99 24.39 0.89
CA PRO A 106 17.76 24.22 0.15
C PRO A 106 17.59 22.75 -0.28
N PRO A 107 16.35 22.25 -0.43
CA PRO A 107 16.10 20.84 -0.72
C PRO A 107 16.71 20.34 -2.02
N ALA A 108 16.90 21.23 -3.01
CA ALA A 108 17.58 20.89 -4.26
C ALA A 108 19.06 20.52 -4.01
N THR A 109 19.77 21.32 -3.23
CA THR A 109 21.19 21.06 -2.89
C THR A 109 21.35 19.83 -1.99
N LYS A 110 20.34 19.49 -1.17
CA LYS A 110 20.36 18.26 -0.36
C LYS A 110 20.21 16.97 -1.19
N ARG A 111 19.82 17.08 -2.48
CA ARG A 111 19.58 15.95 -3.40
C ARG A 111 20.73 15.71 -4.39
N GLU A 112 21.61 16.69 -4.58
CA GLU A 112 22.84 16.57 -5.38
C GLU A 112 23.91 15.75 -4.65
#